data_AF-A0A961HPX4-F1
#
_entry.id   AF-A0A961HPX4-F1
#
_cell.length_a   1.000
_cell.length_b   1.000
_cell.length_c   1.000
_cell.angle_alpha   90.00
_cell.angle_beta   90.00
_cell.angle_gamma   90.00
#
_symmetry.space_group_name_H-M   'P 1'
#
loop_
_entity.id
_entity.type
_entity.pdbx_description
1 polymer ?
#
loop_
_entity_poly.entity_id
_entity_poly.type
_entity_poly.pdbx_seq_one_letter_code
_entity_poly.pdbx_strand_id
1 'polypeptide(L)' 'MTAAWFRDAVIYEIYPQSFQDTNADGIGDLRGVIERLDYIAALGVDAIWF' A
#
# COMPACT_ATOMS: atom_id res chain seq x y z
N MET A 1 17.67 -14.37 -20.40
CA MET A 1 17.50 -13.30 -19.40
C MET A 1 16.43 -13.75 -18.43
N THR A 2 16.65 -13.70 -17.12
CA THR A 2 15.61 -13.95 -16.12
C THR A 2 14.54 -12.86 -16.25
N ALA A 3 13.26 -13.25 -16.23
CA ALA A 3 12.16 -12.29 -16.23
C ALA A 3 12.25 -11.41 -14.98
N ALA A 4 12.12 -10.10 -15.16
CA ALA A 4 12.08 -9.17 -14.03
C ALA A 4 10.69 -9.22 -13.39
N TRP A 5 10.62 -9.45 -12.07
CA TRP A 5 9.37 -9.66 -11.34
C TRP A 5 8.34 -8.53 -11.55
N PHE A 6 8.81 -7.28 -11.66
CA PHE A 6 7.95 -6.11 -11.80
C PHE A 6 7.26 -6.00 -13.16
N ARG A 7 7.68 -6.77 -14.16
CA ARG A 7 7.13 -6.70 -15.52
C ARG A 7 5.66 -7.14 -15.57
N ASP A 8 5.29 -8.07 -14.69
CA ASP A 8 3.95 -8.66 -14.60
C ASP A 8 3.25 -8.34 -13.27
N ALA A 9 3.84 -7.44 -12.45
CA ALA A 9 3.34 -7.11 -11.12
C ALA A 9 2.19 -6.10 -11.15
N VAL A 10 1.21 -6.28 -10.27
CA VAL A 10 0.16 -5.30 -9.94
C VAL A 10 0.63 -4.45 -8.78
N ILE A 11 0.77 -3.15 -9.01
CA ILE A 11 1.28 -2.18 -8.02
C ILE A 11 0.13 -1.32 -7.50
N TYR A 12 0.06 -1.17 -6.17
CA TYR A 12 -0.91 -0.29 -5.50
C TYR A 12 -0.20 0.95 -4.95
N GLU A 13 -0.53 2.12 -5.49
CA GLU A 13 0.02 3.39 -5.00
C GLU A 13 -0.79 3.89 -3.79
N ILE A 14 -0.08 4.25 -2.72
CA ILE A 14 -0.65 4.81 -1.50
C ILE A 14 -0.07 6.19 -1.30
N TYR A 15 -0.95 7.20 -1.28
CA TYR A 15 -0.61 8.52 -0.77
C TYR A 15 -0.89 8.56 0.76
N PRO A 16 0.13 8.44 1.64
CA PRO A 16 -0.09 8.08 3.05
C PRO A 16 -0.93 9.10 3.80
N GLN A 17 -0.68 10.39 3.54
CA GLN A 17 -1.34 11.51 4.21
C GLN A 17 -2.86 11.55 4.01
N SER A 18 -3.39 10.81 3.03
CA SER A 18 -4.84 10.74 2.77
C SER A 18 -5.40 9.32 2.85
N PHE A 19 -4.60 8.34 3.29
CA PHE A 19 -5.01 6.94 3.29
C PHE A 19 -5.78 6.55 4.55
N GLN A 20 -5.15 6.61 5.72
CA GLN A 20 -5.78 6.33 7.00
C GLN A 20 -5.03 7.00 8.15
N ASP A 21 -5.74 7.81 8.93
CA ASP A 21 -5.29 8.43 10.17
C ASP A 21 -5.60 7.50 11.36
N THR A 22 -4.62 7.28 12.25
CA THR A 22 -4.75 6.47 13.46
C THR A 22 -4.51 7.23 14.76
N ASN A 23 -4.16 8.52 14.69
CA ASN A 23 -3.87 9.35 15.86
C ASN A 23 -4.79 10.59 15.99
N ALA A 24 -5.73 10.77 15.05
CA ALA A 24 -6.71 11.86 14.98
C ALA A 24 -6.10 13.26 14.78
N ASP A 25 -4.93 13.36 14.12
CA ASP A 25 -4.34 14.65 13.74
C ASP A 25 -4.84 15.18 12.37
N GLY A 26 -5.63 14.39 11.65
CA GLY A 26 -6.20 14.73 10.35
C GLY A 26 -5.29 14.39 9.15
N ILE A 27 -4.16 13.74 9.39
CA ILE A 27 -3.20 13.32 8.38
C ILE A 27 -3.01 11.79 8.48
N GLY A 28 -3.11 11.09 7.36
CA GLY A 28 -2.88 9.66 7.35
C GLY A 28 -1.42 9.29 7.66
N ASP A 29 -1.23 8.13 8.27
CA ASP A 29 0.04 7.70 8.83
C ASP A 29 0.41 6.25 8.47
N LEU A 30 1.65 5.85 8.75
CA LEU A 30 2.14 4.51 8.40
C LEU A 30 1.45 3.40 9.20
N ARG A 31 0.94 3.66 10.41
CA ARG A 31 0.17 2.65 11.17
C ARG A 31 -1.15 2.39 10.47
N GLY A 32 -1.79 3.43 9.92
CA GLY A 32 -2.98 3.31 9.09
C GLY A 32 -2.75 2.44 7.85
N VAL A 33 -1.58 2.56 7.21
CA VAL A 33 -1.21 1.66 6.09
C VAL A 33 -1.03 0.22 6.56
N ILE A 34 -0.35 0.01 7.69
CA ILE A 34 -0.12 -1.34 8.26
C ILE A 34 -1.45 -2.04 8.59
N GLU A 35 -2.40 -1.32 9.19
CA GLU A 35 -3.73 -1.85 9.54
C GLU A 35 -4.57 -2.26 8.33
N ARG A 36 -4.22 -1.82 7.12
CA ARG A 36 -4.90 -2.16 5.86
C ARG A 36 -4.15 -3.16 5.00
N LEU A 37 -3.01 -3.69 5.43
CA LEU A 37 -2.25 -4.65 4.64
C LEU A 37 -3.07 -5.88 4.25
N ASP A 38 -3.94 -6.39 5.13
CA ASP A 38 -4.82 -7.52 4.81
C ASP A 38 -5.81 -7.17 3.69
N TYR A 39 -6.35 -5.95 3.70
CA TYR A 39 -7.21 -5.44 2.62
C TYR A 39 -6.44 -5.32 1.31
N ILE A 40 -5.24 -4.72 1.34
CA ILE A 40 -4.40 -4.53 0.16
C ILE A 40 -4.00 -5.88 -0.43
N ALA A 41 -3.60 -6.84 0.41
CA ALA A 41 -3.28 -8.20 -0.01
C ALA A 41 -4.49 -8.93 -0.60
N ALA A 42 -5.69 -8.74 -0.05
CA ALA A 42 -6.92 -9.33 -0.58
C ALA A 42 -7.30 -8.80 -1.99
N LEU A 43 -6.81 -7.62 -2.40
CA LEU A 43 -6.95 -7.13 -3.77
C LEU A 43 -6.07 -7.89 -4.77
N GLY A 44 -5.09 -8.68 -4.29
CA GLY A 44 -4.17 -9.44 -5.14
C GLY A 44 -3.03 -8.60 -5.73
N VAL A 45 -2.58 -7.57 -5.02
CA VAL A 45 -1.46 -6.73 -5.45
C VAL A 45 -0.12 -7.32 -5.03
N ASP A 46 0.92 -7.11 -5.83
CA ASP A 46 2.26 -7.66 -5.59
C ASP A 46 3.17 -6.70 -4.83
N ALA A 47 2.94 -5.40 -4.96
CA ALA A 47 3.75 -4.36 -4.32
C ALA A 47 2.95 -3.10 -4.01
N ILE A 48 3.41 -2.38 -2.98
CA ILE A 48 2.93 -1.04 -2.63
C ILE A 48 3.96 -0.01 -3.11
N TRP A 49 3.49 1.05 -3.75
CA TRP A 49 4.27 2.24 -4.06
C TRP A 49 3.85 3.38 -3.11
N PHE A 50 4.84 4.03 -2.51
CA PHE A 50 4.72 5.20 -1.64
C PHE A 50 5.22 6.48 -2.33
#